data_AF-A0A1E4HLG0-F1
#
_entry.id   AF-A0A1E4HLG0-F1
#
_cell.length_a   1.000
_cell.length_b   1.000
_cell.length_c   1.000
_cell.angle_alpha   90.00
_cell.angle_beta   90.00
_cell.angle_gamma   90.00
#
_symmetry.space_group_name_H-M   'P 1'
#
loop_
_entity.id
_entity.type
_entity.pdbx_description
1 polymer ?
#
loop_
_entity_poly.entity_id
_entity_poly.type
_entity_poly.pdbx_seq_one_letter_code
_entity_poly.pdbx_strand_id
1 'polypeptide(L)'
;MTGFENLGHSRPDTDREARQGLPEVVFGPGKTVVEIAAVVTSLLTANEGPVLVTRVEPDVAAAVLAQVGSGGTYVADGRLLVWRPAAPRGFVVAVVSAGTSDGPVAAEAAAVADAAGLTVRRIADVGVAGLHRLLAVTDDIASADAVVCVAGMEGALPSVVGGLVGAPVIAVPTSVGYGATLQGVTALLAMMSSCAAGMTVVNIDSGFSAAMAAFRIAVSRDRVRLQRNENTEESGEVEQMVHLETNVDDVTAEVLGHLVERLLAAGAADAWVAPVVMKKSRPAHTVHVLAARAVAGECERIVFAETGTLGVRRSLVERVALPRSTTVVDVGGHPVRVKRGPWGGKPEHDDVAAAATALGLPLRTVAARALASAQPAADPSAEGTAAAVPESVPESEGLTR
;
A
#
# COMPACT_ATOMS: atom_id res chain seq x y z
N MET A 1 22.09 -1.39 23.05
CA MET A 1 22.31 0.07 23.07
C MET A 1 21.23 0.71 23.93
N THR A 2 21.46 1.89 24.50
CA THR A 2 20.52 2.59 25.41
C THR A 2 19.33 3.24 24.70
N GLY A 3 19.31 3.23 23.37
CA GLY A 3 18.24 3.78 22.53
C GLY A 3 18.14 5.30 22.47
N PHE A 4 19.16 5.98 22.98
CA PHE A 4 19.35 7.43 22.91
C PHE A 4 20.84 7.77 23.04
N GLU A 5 21.23 8.95 22.58
CA GLU A 5 22.56 9.54 22.81
C GLU A 5 22.48 10.63 23.88
N ASN A 6 23.52 10.81 24.71
CA ASN A 6 23.55 11.87 25.72
C ASN A 6 24.55 12.96 25.32
N LEU A 7 24.04 14.11 24.89
CA LEU A 7 24.82 15.27 24.45
C LEU A 7 25.12 16.26 25.59
N GLY A 8 24.80 15.92 26.84
CA GLY A 8 24.98 16.77 28.01
C GLY A 8 23.85 17.79 28.22
N HIS A 9 23.39 18.45 27.15
CA HIS A 9 22.25 19.40 27.18
C HIS A 9 20.93 18.76 26.74
N SER A 10 20.98 17.69 25.94
CA SER A 10 19.82 16.97 25.44
C SER A 10 20.11 15.48 25.26
N ARG A 11 19.04 14.67 25.15
CA ARG A 11 19.14 13.23 24.95
C ARG A 11 18.27 12.77 23.76
N PRO A 12 18.73 12.94 22.50
CA PRO A 12 17.96 12.52 21.34
C PRO A 12 17.71 11.00 21.32
N ASP A 13 16.49 10.63 20.98
CA ASP A 13 15.98 9.26 20.84
C ASP A 13 16.42 8.65 19.50
N THR A 14 17.54 7.93 19.52
CA THR A 14 18.15 7.32 18.33
C THR A 14 17.40 6.10 17.84
N ASP A 15 16.54 5.49 18.66
CA ASP A 15 15.77 4.30 18.29
C ASP A 15 14.35 4.64 17.81
N ARG A 16 14.00 5.93 17.71
CA ARG A 16 12.64 6.34 17.31
C ARG A 16 12.30 5.84 15.91
N GLU A 17 13.26 5.83 14.99
CA GLU A 17 13.05 5.36 13.62
C GLU A 17 12.54 3.92 13.57
N ALA A 18 13.19 3.02 14.30
CA ALA A 18 12.77 1.61 14.38
C ALA A 18 11.33 1.46 14.91
N ARG A 19 10.92 2.29 15.88
CA ARG A 19 9.58 2.20 16.49
C ARG A 19 8.50 2.90 15.67
N GLN A 20 8.81 4.07 15.11
CA GLN A 20 7.83 4.98 14.54
C GLN A 20 7.87 5.08 13.02
N GLY A 21 8.94 4.58 12.39
CA GLY A 21 9.20 4.65 10.95
C GLY A 21 9.91 5.94 10.52
N LEU A 22 10.27 6.82 11.47
CA LEU A 22 11.01 8.07 11.24
C LEU A 22 11.87 8.43 12.45
N PRO A 23 13.04 9.09 12.24
CA PRO A 23 13.86 9.65 13.31
C PRO A 23 13.10 10.65 14.19
N GLU A 24 13.66 10.98 15.35
CA GLU A 24 13.15 12.09 16.15
C GLU A 24 13.23 13.43 15.40
N VAL A 25 12.18 14.24 15.56
CA VAL A 25 12.12 15.58 14.99
C VAL A 25 12.47 16.60 16.05
N VAL A 26 13.36 17.53 15.70
CA VAL A 26 13.86 18.55 16.61
C VAL A 26 12.92 19.75 16.61
N PHE A 27 12.41 20.13 17.78
CA PHE A 27 11.69 21.39 17.93
C PHE A 27 12.70 22.55 18.02
N GLY A 28 12.74 23.44 17.03
CA GLY A 28 13.71 24.54 16.93
C GLY A 28 13.59 25.61 18.02
N PRO A 29 12.38 26.13 18.35
CA PRO A 29 12.23 27.27 19.24
C PRO A 29 12.85 27.05 20.62
N GLY A 30 13.54 28.07 21.12
CA GLY A 30 14.20 28.07 22.42
C GLY A 30 15.54 27.31 22.47
N LYS A 31 16.02 26.73 21.36
CA LYS A 31 17.33 26.10 21.27
C LYS A 31 18.35 26.98 20.57
N THR A 32 19.61 26.86 20.98
CA THR A 32 20.74 27.51 20.29
C THR A 32 21.13 26.77 19.02
N VAL A 33 21.83 27.45 18.11
CA VAL A 33 22.36 26.84 16.87
C VAL A 33 23.22 25.61 17.17
N VAL A 34 24.08 25.70 18.20
CA VAL A 34 24.99 24.62 18.59
C VAL A 34 24.21 23.40 19.08
N GLU A 35 23.18 23.60 19.89
CA GLU A 35 22.34 22.50 20.40
C GLU A 35 21.55 21.83 19.26
N ILE A 36 20.98 22.62 18.33
CA ILE A 36 20.27 22.07 17.17
C ILE A 36 21.24 21.25 16.31
N ALA A 37 22.40 21.80 15.97
CA ALA A 37 23.39 21.13 15.13
C ALA A 37 23.91 19.82 15.76
N ALA A 38 24.13 19.81 17.08
CA ALA A 38 24.56 18.61 17.80
C ALA A 38 23.48 17.50 17.74
N VAL A 39 22.22 17.85 17.99
CA VAL A 39 21.10 16.89 17.91
C VAL A 39 20.92 16.37 16.49
N VAL A 40 20.96 17.25 15.48
CA VAL A 40 20.85 16.84 14.07
C VAL A 40 21.98 15.89 13.68
N THR A 41 23.21 16.19 14.07
CA THR A 41 24.38 15.34 13.76
C THR A 41 24.24 13.95 14.41
N SER A 42 23.80 13.91 15.67
CA SER A 42 23.50 12.67 16.40
C SER A 42 22.46 11.83 15.64
N LEU A 43 21.33 12.43 15.28
CA LEU A 43 20.25 11.75 14.58
C LEU A 43 20.67 11.26 13.19
N LEU A 44 21.41 12.06 12.41
CA LEU A 44 21.92 11.69 11.09
C LEU A 44 22.94 10.54 11.12
N THR A 45 23.67 10.41 12.24
CA THR A 45 24.65 9.34 12.45
C THR A 45 23.96 8.04 12.82
N ALA A 46 22.93 8.11 13.67
CA ALA A 46 22.26 6.93 14.20
C ALA A 46 21.11 6.40 13.32
N ASN A 47 20.62 7.17 12.36
CA ASN A 47 19.42 6.87 11.59
C ASN A 47 19.66 7.03 10.08
N GLU A 48 18.79 6.43 9.26
CA GLU A 48 18.84 6.53 7.80
C GLU A 48 17.80 7.51 7.24
N GLY A 49 16.63 7.59 7.86
CA GLY A 49 15.50 8.40 7.41
C GLY A 49 15.64 9.92 7.60
N PRO A 50 14.55 10.68 7.32
CA PRO A 50 14.59 12.12 7.32
C PRO A 50 14.80 12.69 8.73
N VAL A 51 15.76 13.60 8.86
CA VAL A 51 16.02 14.36 10.08
C VAL A 51 15.50 15.78 9.86
N LEU A 52 14.61 16.22 10.75
CA LEU A 52 13.86 17.47 10.60
C LEU A 52 14.07 18.39 11.81
N VAL A 53 14.09 19.70 11.56
CA VAL A 53 14.01 20.73 12.62
C VAL A 53 12.86 21.70 12.31
N THR A 54 11.84 21.74 13.15
CA THR A 54 10.62 22.54 12.94
C THR A 54 10.75 23.94 13.53
N ARG A 55 10.03 24.91 12.93
CA ARG A 55 9.90 26.31 13.38
C ARG A 55 11.23 27.02 13.57
N VAL A 56 12.08 26.94 12.55
CA VAL A 56 13.40 27.57 12.54
C VAL A 56 13.35 28.85 11.70
N GLU A 57 13.84 29.94 12.27
CA GLU A 57 13.96 31.23 11.56
C GLU A 57 15.12 31.19 10.53
N PRO A 58 15.07 31.99 9.45
CA PRO A 58 16.00 31.86 8.32
C PRO A 58 17.49 32.02 8.68
N ASP A 59 17.80 32.89 9.63
CA ASP A 59 19.17 33.15 10.11
C ASP A 59 19.70 31.96 10.92
N VAL A 60 18.88 31.42 11.83
CA VAL A 60 19.19 30.20 12.59
C VAL A 60 19.36 29.02 11.63
N ALA A 61 18.48 28.90 10.63
CA ALA A 61 18.53 27.85 9.62
C ALA A 61 19.86 27.86 8.84
N ALA A 62 20.28 29.04 8.37
CA ALA A 62 21.55 29.21 7.68
C ALA A 62 22.74 28.83 8.56
N ALA A 63 22.74 29.23 9.83
CA ALA A 63 23.80 28.92 10.78
C ALA A 63 23.88 27.41 11.10
N VAL A 64 22.73 26.74 11.30
CA VAL A 64 22.69 25.29 11.53
C VAL A 64 23.18 24.53 10.30
N LEU A 65 22.77 24.91 9.09
CA LEU A 65 23.23 24.28 7.85
C LEU A 65 24.75 24.41 7.69
N ALA A 66 25.30 25.59 7.98
CA ALA A 66 26.74 25.81 7.95
C ALA A 66 27.51 24.94 8.96
N GLN A 67 26.92 24.68 10.14
CA GLN A 67 27.55 23.89 11.19
C GLN A 67 27.45 22.37 10.97
N VAL A 68 26.31 21.87 10.49
CA VAL A 68 26.09 20.43 10.25
C VAL A 68 26.78 19.97 8.95
N GLY A 69 26.89 20.86 7.96
CA GLY A 69 27.52 20.57 6.66
C GLY A 69 26.51 20.29 5.54
N SER A 70 26.98 19.67 4.46
CA SER A 70 26.20 19.45 3.23
C SER A 70 25.05 18.46 3.39
N GLY A 71 23.97 18.65 2.62
CA GLY A 71 22.86 17.70 2.50
C GLY A 71 21.57 18.13 3.21
N GLY A 72 21.60 19.25 3.93
CA GLY A 72 20.41 19.89 4.49
C GLY A 72 19.84 20.95 3.57
N THR A 73 18.52 21.16 3.64
CA THR A 73 17.81 22.23 2.93
C THR A 73 16.86 22.95 3.88
N TYR A 74 16.59 24.22 3.60
CA TYR A 74 15.61 25.01 4.35
C TYR A 74 14.36 25.26 3.50
N VAL A 75 13.22 24.83 4.02
CA VAL A 75 11.89 25.08 3.43
C VAL A 75 11.31 26.31 4.11
N ALA A 76 11.48 27.47 3.48
CA ALA A 76 11.16 28.77 4.07
C ALA A 76 9.69 28.91 4.50
N ASP A 77 8.75 28.51 3.65
CA ASP A 77 7.31 28.60 3.91
C ASP A 77 6.89 27.82 5.17
N GLY A 78 7.44 26.61 5.35
CA GLY A 78 7.18 25.76 6.52
C GLY A 78 8.12 26.01 7.71
N ARG A 79 9.09 26.93 7.58
CA ARG A 79 10.18 27.15 8.56
C ARG A 79 10.82 25.83 9.03
N LEU A 80 11.17 24.97 8.07
CA LEU A 80 11.60 23.61 8.32
C LEU A 80 13.00 23.38 7.74
N LEU A 81 13.92 22.87 8.55
CA LEU A 81 15.15 22.27 8.05
C LEU A 81 14.94 20.78 7.78
N VAL A 82 15.46 20.30 6.65
CA VAL A 82 15.26 18.93 6.17
C VAL A 82 16.57 18.34 5.68
N TRP A 83 16.91 17.17 6.20
CA TRP A 83 17.93 16.27 5.65
C TRP A 83 17.27 14.95 5.27
N ARG A 84 17.73 14.34 4.17
CA ARG A 84 17.29 13.02 3.69
C ARG A 84 15.75 12.87 3.63
N PRO A 85 15.03 13.77 2.92
CA PRO A 85 13.57 13.66 2.80
C PRO A 85 13.17 12.26 2.32
N ALA A 86 12.12 11.70 2.90
CA ALA A 86 11.70 10.33 2.60
C ALA A 86 11.16 10.21 1.16
N ALA A 87 11.33 9.03 0.57
CA ALA A 87 10.77 8.72 -0.74
C ALA A 87 9.23 8.75 -0.72
N PRO A 88 8.57 9.09 -1.85
CA PRO A 88 7.11 9.11 -1.94
C PRO A 88 6.47 7.76 -1.59
N ARG A 89 5.41 7.80 -0.76
CA ARG A 89 4.69 6.61 -0.27
C ARG A 89 3.40 6.30 -1.02
N GLY A 90 3.04 7.08 -2.04
CA GLY A 90 1.76 6.95 -2.75
C GLY A 90 0.56 7.11 -1.82
N PHE A 91 0.64 8.10 -0.92
CA PHE A 91 -0.40 8.52 0.01
C PHE A 91 -0.57 10.03 -0.11
N VAL A 92 -1.77 10.47 -0.47
CA VAL A 92 -2.08 11.88 -0.72
C VAL A 92 -2.75 12.50 0.49
N VAL A 93 -2.20 13.58 1.02
CA VAL A 93 -2.81 14.39 2.08
C VAL A 93 -3.24 15.74 1.54
N ALA A 94 -4.52 16.07 1.68
CA ALA A 94 -5.02 17.41 1.43
C ALA A 94 -4.80 18.28 2.67
N VAL A 95 -3.99 19.34 2.57
CA VAL A 95 -3.82 20.34 3.62
C VAL A 95 -4.71 21.54 3.28
N VAL A 96 -5.77 21.69 4.05
CA VAL A 96 -6.89 22.62 3.81
C VAL A 96 -6.88 23.70 4.89
N SER A 97 -6.73 24.98 4.52
CA SER A 97 -6.76 26.09 5.48
C SER A 97 -8.00 26.96 5.37
N ALA A 98 -8.51 27.44 6.50
CA ALA A 98 -9.71 28.28 6.53
C ALA A 98 -9.43 29.70 6.03
N GLY A 99 -8.37 30.34 6.52
CA GLY A 99 -7.96 31.66 6.06
C GLY A 99 -6.47 31.74 5.71
N THR A 100 -6.05 32.91 5.22
CA THR A 100 -4.63 33.23 4.97
C THR A 100 -3.83 33.29 6.28
N SER A 101 -4.45 33.71 7.38
CA SER A 101 -3.83 33.75 8.71
C SER A 101 -3.46 32.37 9.27
N ASP A 102 -4.14 31.31 8.80
CA ASP A 102 -3.80 29.91 9.13
C ASP A 102 -2.62 29.37 8.29
N GLY A 103 -2.16 30.16 7.32
CA GLY A 103 -1.12 29.81 6.35
C GLY A 103 0.16 29.25 6.98
N PRO A 104 0.77 29.88 7.99
CA PRO A 104 2.00 29.37 8.60
C PRO A 104 1.86 27.97 9.21
N VAL A 105 0.71 27.65 9.80
CA VAL A 105 0.44 26.32 10.39
C VAL A 105 0.18 25.29 9.28
N ALA A 106 -0.54 25.68 8.23
CA ALA A 106 -0.75 24.84 7.05
C ALA A 106 0.56 24.57 6.29
N ALA A 107 1.45 25.56 6.19
CA ALA A 107 2.76 25.42 5.56
C ALA A 107 3.69 24.49 6.37
N GLU A 108 3.68 24.58 7.70
CA GLU A 108 4.38 23.61 8.57
C GLU A 108 3.86 22.19 8.32
N ALA A 109 2.54 21.98 8.34
CA ALA A 109 1.95 20.67 8.10
C ALA A 109 2.34 20.11 6.71
N ALA A 110 2.25 20.94 5.68
CA ALA A 110 2.61 20.56 4.33
C ALA A 110 4.09 20.21 4.20
N ALA A 111 4.99 21.03 4.74
CA ALA A 111 6.43 20.79 4.65
C ALA A 111 6.86 19.53 5.40
N VAL A 112 6.30 19.28 6.58
CA VAL A 112 6.59 18.06 7.36
C VAL A 112 6.03 16.82 6.66
N ALA A 113 4.80 16.89 6.13
CA ALA A 113 4.17 15.77 5.43
C ALA A 113 4.96 15.38 4.16
N ASP A 114 5.39 16.38 3.38
CA ASP A 114 6.20 16.20 2.19
C ASP A 114 7.56 15.56 2.53
N ALA A 115 8.25 16.09 3.54
CA ALA A 115 9.53 15.54 4.01
C ALA A 115 9.41 14.11 4.57
N ALA A 116 8.23 13.73 5.06
CA ALA A 116 7.89 12.37 5.51
C ALA A 116 7.47 11.42 4.36
N GLY A 117 7.48 11.89 3.12
CA GLY A 117 7.19 11.10 1.91
C GLY A 117 5.71 11.06 1.53
N LEU A 118 4.86 11.92 2.10
CA LEU A 118 3.46 12.05 1.71
C LEU A 118 3.32 13.04 0.55
N THR A 119 2.42 12.76 -0.39
CA THR A 119 2.11 13.70 -1.47
C THR A 119 1.13 14.74 -0.96
N VAL A 120 1.53 16.01 -0.95
CA VAL A 120 0.71 17.09 -0.39
C VAL A 120 -0.09 17.81 -1.47
N ARG A 121 -1.40 17.95 -1.26
CA ARG A 121 -2.27 18.87 -2.01
C ARG A 121 -2.65 20.05 -1.11
N ARG A 122 -2.26 21.26 -1.46
CA ARG A 122 -2.56 22.47 -0.68
C ARG A 122 -3.82 23.15 -1.20
N ILE A 123 -4.77 23.43 -0.31
CA ILE A 123 -6.03 24.13 -0.59
C ILE A 123 -6.17 25.21 0.48
N ALA A 124 -6.13 26.48 0.07
CA ALA A 124 -6.06 27.60 1.02
C ALA A 124 -7.28 28.52 0.90
N ASP A 125 -7.58 29.22 2.00
CA ASP A 125 -8.62 30.26 2.09
C ASP A 125 -10.03 29.76 1.70
N VAL A 126 -10.40 28.59 2.25
CA VAL A 126 -11.72 27.96 2.04
C VAL A 126 -12.58 27.93 3.31
N GLY A 127 -12.40 28.92 4.18
CA GLY A 127 -13.11 29.03 5.46
C GLY A 127 -14.62 29.18 5.33
N VAL A 128 -15.32 28.86 6.42
CA VAL A 128 -16.80 28.73 6.43
C VAL A 128 -17.56 30.04 6.21
N ALA A 129 -16.94 31.20 6.48
CA ALA A 129 -17.53 32.50 6.17
C ALA A 129 -17.80 32.69 4.66
N GLY A 130 -17.02 31.99 3.81
CA GLY A 130 -17.22 31.91 2.38
C GLY A 130 -17.41 30.46 1.94
N LEU A 131 -18.41 29.76 2.50
CA LEU A 131 -18.63 28.32 2.31
C LEU A 131 -18.60 27.86 0.83
N HIS A 132 -19.07 28.69 -0.09
CA HIS A 132 -19.03 28.39 -1.54
C HIS A 132 -17.60 28.11 -2.06
N ARG A 133 -16.56 28.69 -1.46
CA ARG A 133 -15.15 28.45 -1.81
C ARG A 133 -14.72 27.02 -1.46
N LEU A 134 -15.18 26.50 -0.33
CA LEU A 134 -14.97 25.10 0.06
C LEU A 134 -15.73 24.15 -0.87
N LEU A 135 -16.99 24.47 -1.16
CA LEU A 135 -17.83 23.64 -2.03
C LEU A 135 -17.24 23.53 -3.45
N ALA A 136 -16.60 24.59 -3.95
CA ALA A 136 -15.96 24.59 -5.27
C ALA A 136 -14.77 23.62 -5.41
N VAL A 137 -14.18 23.16 -4.30
CA VAL A 137 -13.00 22.29 -4.29
C VAL A 137 -13.26 20.98 -3.53
N THR A 138 -14.52 20.63 -3.26
CA THR A 138 -14.85 19.46 -2.43
C THR A 138 -14.39 18.16 -3.06
N ASP A 139 -14.49 18.01 -4.39
CA ASP A 139 -14.02 16.82 -5.10
C ASP A 139 -12.49 16.64 -4.97
N ASP A 140 -11.74 17.73 -5.00
CA ASP A 140 -10.29 17.72 -4.80
C ASP A 140 -9.91 17.32 -3.38
N ILE A 141 -10.72 17.68 -2.37
CA ILE A 141 -10.51 17.25 -0.99
C ILE A 141 -10.89 15.77 -0.84
N ALA A 142 -12.03 15.36 -1.42
CA ALA A 142 -12.58 14.01 -1.34
C ALA A 142 -11.68 12.96 -2.01
N SER A 143 -10.85 13.37 -2.98
CA SER A 143 -9.92 12.46 -3.65
C SER A 143 -8.64 12.16 -2.84
N ALA A 144 -8.41 12.81 -1.70
CA ALA A 144 -7.23 12.58 -0.86
C ALA A 144 -7.40 11.37 0.06
N ASP A 145 -6.29 10.73 0.45
CA ASP A 145 -6.32 9.59 1.39
C ASP A 145 -6.54 10.06 2.84
N ALA A 146 -6.16 11.29 3.17
CA ALA A 146 -6.46 11.97 4.44
C ALA A 146 -6.52 13.50 4.25
N VAL A 147 -7.17 14.19 5.18
CA VAL A 147 -7.29 15.65 5.15
C VAL A 147 -6.78 16.26 6.44
N VAL A 148 -5.85 17.20 6.34
CA VAL A 148 -5.43 18.08 7.43
C VAL A 148 -6.18 19.40 7.29
N CYS A 149 -7.10 19.68 8.21
CA CYS A 149 -7.89 20.90 8.23
C CYS A 149 -7.35 21.87 9.28
N VAL A 150 -6.88 23.04 8.84
CA VAL A 150 -6.26 24.05 9.69
C VAL A 150 -7.18 25.26 9.80
N ALA A 151 -7.62 25.58 11.03
CA ALA A 151 -8.55 26.69 11.24
C ALA A 151 -8.45 27.32 12.64
N GLY A 152 -8.44 28.66 12.66
CA GLY A 152 -8.63 29.46 13.87
C GLY A 152 -10.08 29.88 14.10
N MET A 153 -10.28 31.02 14.77
CA MET A 153 -11.61 31.55 15.12
C MET A 153 -12.47 30.52 15.90
N GLU A 154 -13.64 30.16 15.40
CA GLU A 154 -14.52 29.12 15.95
C GLU A 154 -14.13 27.70 15.52
N GLY A 155 -13.08 27.51 14.71
CA GLY A 155 -12.58 26.20 14.31
C GLY A 155 -13.58 25.36 13.52
N ALA A 156 -14.51 25.98 12.79
CA ALA A 156 -15.63 25.28 12.16
C ALA A 156 -15.28 24.47 10.91
N LEU A 157 -14.20 24.82 10.19
CA LEU A 157 -13.84 24.19 8.91
C LEU A 157 -13.71 22.65 9.00
N PRO A 158 -12.96 22.05 9.95
CA PRO A 158 -12.86 20.58 10.06
C PRO A 158 -14.21 19.88 10.23
N SER A 159 -15.15 20.49 10.97
CA SER A 159 -16.50 19.93 11.16
C SER A 159 -17.28 19.87 9.86
N VAL A 160 -17.19 20.93 9.05
CA VAL A 160 -17.83 20.95 7.72
C VAL A 160 -17.17 19.93 6.80
N VAL A 161 -15.83 19.91 6.72
CA VAL A 161 -15.10 18.96 5.87
C VAL A 161 -15.40 17.52 6.26
N GLY A 162 -15.45 17.19 7.55
CA GLY A 162 -15.80 15.85 8.02
C GLY A 162 -17.22 15.39 7.66
N GLY A 163 -18.13 16.32 7.33
CA GLY A 163 -19.44 15.99 6.77
C GLY A 163 -19.46 15.85 5.25
N LEU A 164 -18.44 16.34 4.54
CA LEU A 164 -18.35 16.37 3.08
C LEU A 164 -17.48 15.26 2.49
N VAL A 165 -16.54 14.69 3.24
CA VAL A 165 -15.59 13.71 2.72
C VAL A 165 -15.56 12.42 3.55
N GLY A 166 -15.25 11.30 2.89
CA GLY A 166 -15.08 9.99 3.55
C GLY A 166 -13.66 9.74 4.07
N ALA A 167 -12.70 10.61 3.75
CA ALA A 167 -11.32 10.51 4.20
C ALA A 167 -11.18 10.92 5.68
N PRO A 168 -10.22 10.34 6.44
CA PRO A 168 -9.94 10.76 7.81
C PRO A 168 -9.58 12.25 7.88
N VAL A 169 -10.24 12.98 8.80
CA VAL A 169 -9.99 14.40 9.03
C VAL A 169 -9.13 14.61 10.28
N ILE A 170 -8.01 15.29 10.10
CA ILE A 170 -7.08 15.70 11.15
C ILE A 170 -7.25 17.21 11.34
N ALA A 171 -7.79 17.62 12.47
CA ALA A 171 -8.13 19.00 12.76
C ALA A 171 -7.00 19.68 13.54
N VAL A 172 -6.56 20.84 13.04
CA VAL A 172 -5.49 21.66 13.62
C VAL A 172 -6.08 23.00 14.04
N PRO A 173 -6.37 23.20 15.33
CA PRO A 173 -6.78 24.51 15.82
C PRO A 173 -5.59 25.46 15.71
N THR A 174 -5.83 26.69 15.26
CA THR A 174 -4.80 27.74 15.28
C THR A 174 -5.11 28.78 16.35
N SER A 175 -4.07 29.48 16.82
CA SER A 175 -4.21 30.58 17.77
C SER A 175 -4.77 31.87 17.14
N VAL A 176 -5.12 31.82 15.85
CA VAL A 176 -5.65 32.95 15.09
C VAL A 176 -7.03 33.37 15.61
N GLY A 177 -7.22 34.69 15.67
CA GLY A 177 -8.48 35.34 15.98
C GLY A 177 -8.37 36.30 17.15
N TYR A 178 -9.50 36.83 17.61
CA TYR A 178 -9.54 37.91 18.60
C TYR A 178 -10.57 37.66 19.70
N GLY A 179 -10.30 38.18 20.89
CA GLY A 179 -11.22 38.16 22.03
C GLY A 179 -11.58 36.75 22.47
N ALA A 180 -12.77 36.30 22.07
CA ALA A 180 -13.37 35.03 22.48
C ALA A 180 -12.68 33.78 21.91
N THR A 181 -11.66 33.92 21.05
CA THR A 181 -10.90 32.77 20.51
C THR A 181 -9.90 32.21 21.51
N LEU A 182 -9.53 32.99 22.53
CA LEU A 182 -8.67 32.58 23.65
C LEU A 182 -7.38 31.87 23.18
N GLN A 183 -6.68 32.48 22.22
CA GLN A 183 -5.45 31.93 21.63
C GLN A 183 -5.63 30.50 21.09
N GLY A 184 -6.77 30.22 20.47
CA GLY A 184 -7.09 28.94 19.83
C GLY A 184 -7.78 27.93 20.74
N VAL A 185 -7.96 28.22 22.03
CA VAL A 185 -8.70 27.33 22.95
C VAL A 185 -10.14 27.12 22.49
N THR A 186 -10.79 28.16 21.97
CA THR A 186 -12.16 28.04 21.44
C THR A 186 -12.20 27.13 20.22
N ALA A 187 -11.27 27.28 19.27
CA ALA A 187 -11.16 26.40 18.11
C ALA A 187 -10.87 24.95 18.52
N LEU A 188 -9.96 24.73 19.47
CA LEU A 188 -9.62 23.42 20.02
C LEU A 188 -10.86 22.74 20.62
N LEU A 189 -11.59 23.43 21.50
CA LEU A 189 -12.78 22.87 22.14
C LEU A 189 -13.91 22.61 21.14
N ALA A 190 -14.07 23.48 20.14
CA ALA A 190 -15.05 23.29 19.07
C ALA A 190 -14.73 22.06 18.21
N MET A 191 -13.46 21.88 17.81
CA MET A 191 -13.02 20.70 17.05
C MET A 191 -13.17 19.42 17.87
N MET A 192 -12.81 19.44 19.16
CA MET A 192 -12.98 18.30 20.08
C MET A 192 -14.45 17.92 20.31
N SER A 193 -15.34 18.91 20.28
CA SER A 193 -16.79 18.72 20.46
C SER A 193 -17.53 18.44 19.15
N SER A 194 -16.82 18.36 18.03
CA SER A 194 -17.41 18.12 16.72
C SER A 194 -18.13 16.77 16.67
N CYS A 195 -19.31 16.75 16.05
CA CYS A 195 -20.06 15.53 15.79
C CYS A 195 -19.60 14.78 14.52
N ALA A 196 -18.67 15.36 13.74
CA ALA A 196 -18.07 14.67 12.62
C ALA A 196 -17.26 13.46 13.13
N ALA A 197 -17.76 12.27 12.83
CA ALA A 197 -17.25 11.03 13.39
C ALA A 197 -15.80 10.76 12.96
N GLY A 198 -14.96 10.34 13.91
CA GLY A 198 -13.58 9.93 13.63
C GLY A 198 -12.58 11.07 13.41
N MET A 199 -12.93 12.31 13.77
CA MET A 199 -12.01 13.45 13.71
C MET A 199 -10.84 13.26 14.69
N THR A 200 -9.61 13.46 14.20
CA THR A 200 -8.39 13.50 15.04
C THR A 200 -8.00 14.95 15.29
N VAL A 201 -8.09 15.43 16.52
CA VAL A 201 -7.70 16.81 16.86
C VAL A 201 -6.28 16.83 17.41
N VAL A 202 -5.43 17.71 16.89
CA VAL A 202 -4.06 17.93 17.39
C VAL A 202 -3.93 19.22 18.19
N ASN A 203 -2.76 19.47 18.75
CA ASN A 203 -2.52 20.66 19.57
C ASN A 203 -2.59 21.96 18.75
N ILE A 204 -2.82 23.08 19.44
CA ILE A 204 -2.91 24.42 18.84
C ILE A 204 -1.62 24.75 18.10
N ASP A 205 -1.79 25.27 16.89
CA ASP A 205 -0.74 25.64 15.93
C ASP A 205 0.18 24.48 15.54
N SER A 206 -0.19 23.22 15.80
CA SER A 206 0.70 22.07 15.56
C SER A 206 0.46 21.44 14.19
N GLY A 207 0.96 22.11 13.14
CA GLY A 207 1.01 21.53 11.80
C GLY A 207 1.88 20.27 11.76
N PHE A 208 2.96 20.26 12.54
CA PHE A 208 3.80 19.07 12.74
C PHE A 208 2.99 17.85 13.23
N SER A 209 2.21 17.99 14.32
CA SER A 209 1.43 16.86 14.84
C SER A 209 0.41 16.35 13.82
N ALA A 210 -0.16 17.24 13.03
CA ALA A 210 -1.12 16.87 11.99
C ALA A 210 -0.47 16.06 10.86
N ALA A 211 0.69 16.52 10.38
CA ALA A 211 1.48 15.80 9.38
C ALA A 211 1.90 14.42 9.89
N MET A 212 2.33 14.33 11.15
CA MET A 212 2.69 13.05 11.77
C MET A 212 1.48 12.14 11.95
N ALA A 213 0.29 12.65 12.28
CA ALA A 213 -0.93 11.84 12.32
C ALA A 213 -1.25 11.25 10.94
N ALA A 214 -1.17 12.06 9.88
CA ALA A 214 -1.34 11.60 8.49
C ALA A 214 -0.28 10.55 8.12
N PHE A 215 0.98 10.78 8.50
CA PHE A 215 2.07 9.82 8.27
C PHE A 215 1.82 8.49 8.97
N ARG A 216 1.33 8.50 10.22
CA ARG A 216 1.02 7.27 10.96
C ARG A 216 -0.14 6.49 10.33
N ILE A 217 -1.13 7.18 9.75
CA ILE A 217 -2.19 6.56 8.96
C ILE A 217 -1.60 5.90 7.71
N ALA A 218 -0.72 6.60 6.98
CA ALA A 218 -0.04 6.07 5.80
C ALA A 218 0.80 4.82 6.12
N VAL A 219 1.61 4.86 7.19
CA VAL A 219 2.41 3.71 7.63
C VAL A 219 1.52 2.53 8.04
N SER A 220 0.38 2.79 8.69
CA SER A 220 -0.55 1.73 9.07
C SER A 220 -1.15 1.03 7.83
N ARG A 221 -1.50 1.80 6.79
CA ARG A 221 -1.95 1.26 5.50
C ARG A 221 -0.86 0.39 4.86
N ASP A 222 0.39 0.86 4.87
CA ASP A 222 1.52 0.13 4.30
C ASP A 222 1.79 -1.17 5.08
N ARG A 223 1.72 -1.17 6.41
CA ARG A 223 1.86 -2.37 7.24
C ARG A 223 0.80 -3.43 6.92
N VAL A 224 -0.46 -3.04 6.76
CA VAL A 224 -1.53 -3.98 6.38
C VAL A 224 -1.29 -4.56 4.98
N ARG A 225 -0.74 -3.76 4.05
CA ARG A 225 -0.34 -4.25 2.72
C ARG A 225 0.85 -5.21 2.81
N LEU A 226 1.88 -4.85 3.57
CA LEU A 226 3.07 -5.69 3.76
C LEU A 226 2.74 -6.98 4.49
N GLN A 227 1.94 -6.97 5.56
CA GLN A 227 1.52 -8.21 6.24
C GLN A 227 0.68 -9.14 5.35
N ARG A 228 -0.08 -8.60 4.37
CA ARG A 228 -0.70 -9.41 3.33
C ARG A 228 0.32 -10.02 2.37
N ASN A 229 1.41 -9.31 2.09
CA ASN A 229 2.46 -9.71 1.15
C ASN A 229 3.61 -10.53 1.79
N GLU A 230 3.89 -10.39 3.10
CA GLU A 230 4.95 -11.11 3.84
C GLU A 230 4.54 -12.56 4.13
N ASN A 231 3.23 -12.85 4.12
CA ASN A 231 2.72 -14.22 3.98
C ASN A 231 2.99 -14.82 2.59
N THR A 232 3.76 -14.15 1.73
CA THR A 232 4.01 -14.53 0.33
C THR A 232 5.49 -14.64 -0.05
N GLU A 233 6.43 -14.53 0.91
CA GLU A 233 7.88 -14.47 0.57
C GLU A 233 8.49 -15.78 0.01
N GLU A 234 7.74 -16.88 -0.08
CA GLU A 234 8.16 -18.08 -0.83
C GLU A 234 7.32 -18.38 -2.08
N SER A 235 6.37 -17.52 -2.49
CA SER A 235 5.32 -17.99 -3.40
C SER A 235 4.83 -16.95 -4.40
N GLY A 236 5.37 -16.94 -5.63
CA GLY A 236 4.72 -16.37 -6.83
C GLY A 236 4.31 -14.88 -6.81
N GLU A 237 3.84 -14.36 -7.95
CA GLU A 237 3.18 -13.06 -7.97
C GLU A 237 1.76 -13.19 -7.39
N VAL A 238 1.41 -12.34 -6.42
CA VAL A 238 0.03 -12.27 -5.88
C VAL A 238 -0.82 -11.39 -6.78
N GLU A 239 -1.72 -12.02 -7.52
CA GLU A 239 -2.69 -11.35 -8.36
C GLU A 239 -4.02 -11.17 -7.63
N GLN A 240 -4.51 -9.93 -7.56
CA GLN A 240 -5.90 -9.69 -7.13
C GLN A 240 -6.87 -9.94 -8.28
N MET A 241 -7.77 -10.89 -8.09
CA MET A 241 -8.80 -11.27 -9.04
C MET A 241 -10.20 -11.11 -8.46
N VAL A 242 -11.19 -11.21 -9.34
CA VAL A 242 -12.61 -11.20 -9.02
C VAL A 242 -13.16 -12.59 -9.31
N HIS A 243 -13.78 -13.20 -8.32
CA HIS A 243 -14.59 -14.40 -8.48
C HIS A 243 -16.05 -13.99 -8.58
N LEU A 244 -16.64 -14.24 -9.74
CA LEU A 244 -18.06 -14.05 -10.02
C LEU A 244 -18.76 -15.39 -9.87
N GLU A 245 -19.93 -15.39 -9.24
CA GLU A 245 -20.77 -16.58 -9.19
C GLU A 245 -22.26 -16.27 -9.27
N THR A 246 -23.01 -17.15 -9.93
CA THR A 246 -24.47 -17.10 -9.99
C THR A 246 -25.06 -18.49 -10.05
N ASN A 247 -26.24 -18.68 -9.47
CA ASN A 247 -26.94 -19.96 -9.51
C ASN A 247 -28.03 -19.88 -10.56
N VAL A 248 -28.12 -20.90 -11.41
CA VAL A 248 -29.06 -20.94 -12.53
C VAL A 248 -29.76 -22.30 -12.58
N ASP A 249 -31.09 -22.28 -12.63
CA ASP A 249 -31.95 -23.49 -12.58
C ASP A 249 -32.87 -23.64 -13.82
N ASP A 250 -32.80 -22.70 -14.76
CA ASP A 250 -33.63 -22.60 -15.96
C ASP A 250 -32.81 -22.60 -17.27
N VAL A 251 -31.52 -22.91 -17.18
CA VAL A 251 -30.56 -22.86 -18.30
C VAL A 251 -30.08 -24.27 -18.65
N THR A 252 -29.98 -24.59 -19.94
CA THR A 252 -29.58 -25.92 -20.41
C THR A 252 -28.06 -26.10 -20.35
N ALA A 253 -27.61 -27.36 -20.34
CA ALA A 253 -26.18 -27.68 -20.38
C ALA A 253 -25.49 -27.17 -21.65
N GLU A 254 -26.20 -27.06 -22.78
CA GLU A 254 -25.66 -26.51 -24.04
C GLU A 254 -25.32 -25.02 -23.89
N VAL A 255 -26.21 -24.24 -23.27
CA VAL A 255 -25.96 -22.82 -22.99
C VAL A 255 -24.83 -22.66 -21.97
N LEU A 256 -24.76 -23.53 -20.96
CA LEU A 256 -23.67 -23.51 -19.98
C LEU A 256 -22.31 -23.82 -20.63
N GLY A 257 -22.26 -24.78 -21.56
CA GLY A 257 -21.06 -25.05 -22.36
C GLY A 257 -20.63 -23.85 -23.22
N HIS A 258 -21.59 -23.26 -23.94
CA HIS A 258 -21.36 -22.06 -24.74
C HIS A 258 -20.85 -20.88 -23.90
N LEU A 259 -21.45 -20.67 -22.72
CA LEU A 259 -21.09 -19.62 -21.79
C LEU A 259 -19.63 -19.73 -21.33
N VAL A 260 -19.18 -20.94 -20.95
CA VAL A 260 -17.79 -21.16 -20.50
C VAL A 260 -16.80 -20.77 -21.60
N GLU A 261 -17.03 -21.21 -22.84
CA GLU A 261 -16.17 -20.87 -23.98
C GLU A 261 -16.13 -19.35 -24.23
N ARG A 262 -17.30 -18.69 -24.19
CA ARG A 262 -17.40 -17.24 -24.37
C ARG A 262 -16.66 -16.46 -23.28
N LEU A 263 -16.74 -16.89 -22.02
CA LEU A 263 -16.06 -16.24 -20.91
C LEU A 263 -14.54 -16.36 -21.03
N LEU A 264 -14.04 -17.55 -21.40
CA LEU A 264 -12.61 -17.75 -21.64
C LEU A 264 -12.12 -16.89 -22.82
N ALA A 265 -12.90 -16.81 -23.90
CA ALA A 265 -12.60 -15.95 -25.05
C ALA A 265 -12.59 -14.45 -24.71
N ALA A 266 -13.38 -14.03 -23.72
CA ALA A 266 -13.40 -12.66 -23.21
C ALA A 266 -12.24 -12.33 -22.25
N GLY A 267 -11.38 -13.31 -21.95
CA GLY A 267 -10.20 -13.11 -21.11
C GLY A 267 -10.40 -13.48 -19.64
N ALA A 268 -11.45 -14.23 -19.28
CA ALA A 268 -11.52 -14.86 -17.98
C ALA A 268 -10.28 -15.75 -17.75
N ALA A 269 -9.72 -15.70 -16.55
CA ALA A 269 -8.59 -16.55 -16.18
C ALA A 269 -9.03 -18.01 -16.00
N ASP A 270 -10.27 -18.23 -15.57
CA ASP A 270 -10.93 -19.53 -15.53
C ASP A 270 -12.46 -19.36 -15.53
N ALA A 271 -13.19 -20.37 -15.99
CA ALA A 271 -14.65 -20.43 -15.93
C ALA A 271 -15.11 -21.89 -15.81
N TRP A 272 -15.98 -22.19 -14.84
CA TRP A 272 -16.46 -23.55 -14.60
C TRP A 272 -17.89 -23.56 -14.07
N VAL A 273 -18.48 -24.76 -14.06
CA VAL A 273 -19.87 -25.00 -13.64
C VAL A 273 -19.89 -26.08 -12.58
N ALA A 274 -20.56 -25.82 -11.45
CA ALA A 274 -20.72 -26.77 -10.35
C ALA A 274 -22.20 -27.16 -10.16
N PRO A 275 -22.56 -28.45 -10.07
CA PRO A 275 -23.95 -28.85 -9.84
C PRO A 275 -24.38 -28.54 -8.39
N VAL A 276 -25.60 -28.04 -8.21
CA VAL A 276 -26.19 -27.72 -6.91
C VAL A 276 -27.67 -28.10 -6.86
N VAL A 277 -28.23 -28.20 -5.65
CA VAL A 277 -29.68 -28.35 -5.44
C VAL A 277 -30.20 -27.06 -4.81
N MET A 278 -31.18 -26.44 -5.46
CA MET A 278 -31.81 -25.21 -4.99
C MET A 278 -33.14 -25.49 -4.28
N LYS A 279 -33.78 -24.43 -3.75
CA LYS A 279 -35.12 -24.50 -3.14
C LYS A 279 -36.10 -25.27 -4.03
N LYS A 280 -37.08 -25.93 -3.41
CA LYS A 280 -38.04 -26.81 -4.10
C LYS A 280 -37.37 -28.02 -4.78
N SER A 281 -36.21 -28.45 -4.27
CA SER A 281 -35.44 -29.60 -4.76
C SER A 281 -35.09 -29.51 -6.24
N ARG A 282 -34.87 -28.30 -6.76
CA ARG A 282 -34.53 -28.08 -8.17
C ARG A 282 -33.06 -28.39 -8.41
N PRO A 283 -32.71 -29.34 -9.30
CA PRO A 283 -31.36 -29.45 -9.82
C PRO A 283 -31.00 -28.17 -10.54
N ALA A 284 -29.82 -27.64 -10.25
CA ALA A 284 -29.36 -26.36 -10.77
C ALA A 284 -27.83 -26.38 -10.90
N HIS A 285 -27.26 -25.30 -11.42
CA HIS A 285 -25.83 -25.14 -11.55
C HIS A 285 -25.38 -23.79 -10.98
N THR A 286 -24.22 -23.76 -10.36
CA THR A 286 -23.51 -22.53 -10.07
C THR A 286 -22.47 -22.30 -11.16
N VAL A 287 -22.62 -21.20 -11.89
CA VAL A 287 -21.60 -20.71 -12.81
C VAL A 287 -20.57 -19.93 -12.01
N HIS A 288 -19.30 -20.22 -12.22
CA HIS A 288 -18.19 -19.54 -11.59
C HIS A 288 -17.26 -18.97 -12.66
N VAL A 289 -16.80 -17.73 -12.44
CA VAL A 289 -15.84 -17.06 -13.32
C VAL A 289 -14.74 -16.44 -12.47
N LEU A 290 -13.49 -16.74 -12.80
CA LEU A 290 -12.33 -16.11 -12.19
C LEU A 290 -11.70 -15.18 -13.21
N ALA A 291 -11.65 -13.88 -12.90
CA ALA A 291 -11.27 -12.86 -13.87
C ALA A 291 -10.41 -11.76 -13.22
N ALA A 292 -9.47 -11.21 -13.99
CA ALA A 292 -8.76 -9.99 -13.57
C ALA A 292 -9.75 -8.82 -13.49
N ARG A 293 -9.48 -7.84 -12.61
CA ARG A 293 -10.38 -6.68 -12.39
C ARG A 293 -10.76 -5.95 -13.68
N ALA A 294 -9.83 -5.86 -14.64
CA ALA A 294 -10.04 -5.17 -15.91
C ALA A 294 -11.10 -5.84 -16.82
N VAL A 295 -11.27 -7.16 -16.72
CA VAL A 295 -12.19 -7.94 -17.58
C VAL A 295 -13.43 -8.46 -16.83
N ALA A 296 -13.47 -8.33 -15.49
CA ALA A 296 -14.57 -8.82 -14.67
C ALA A 296 -15.93 -8.22 -15.06
N GLY A 297 -15.99 -6.92 -15.39
CA GLY A 297 -17.24 -6.28 -15.82
C GLY A 297 -17.78 -6.82 -17.15
N GLU A 298 -16.90 -7.16 -18.08
CA GLU A 298 -17.29 -7.77 -19.35
C GLU A 298 -17.76 -9.22 -19.15
N CYS A 299 -17.08 -9.99 -18.30
CA CYS A 299 -17.50 -11.34 -17.94
C CYS A 299 -18.89 -11.35 -17.28
N GLU A 300 -19.13 -10.42 -16.37
CA GLU A 300 -20.43 -10.24 -15.73
C GLU A 300 -21.54 -9.94 -16.76
N ARG A 301 -21.27 -9.06 -17.72
CA ARG A 301 -22.20 -8.75 -18.81
C ARG A 301 -22.52 -9.97 -19.67
N ILE A 302 -21.53 -10.81 -19.96
CA ILE A 302 -21.72 -12.07 -20.70
C ILE A 302 -22.60 -13.04 -19.90
N VAL A 303 -22.34 -13.21 -18.59
CA VAL A 303 -23.18 -14.06 -17.73
C VAL A 303 -24.64 -13.59 -17.75
N PHE A 304 -24.89 -12.29 -17.61
CA PHE A 304 -26.25 -11.75 -17.69
C PHE A 304 -26.91 -12.02 -19.05
N ALA A 305 -26.20 -11.78 -20.14
CA ALA A 305 -26.75 -11.92 -21.49
C ALA A 305 -27.07 -13.37 -21.87
N GLU A 306 -26.22 -14.32 -21.50
CA GLU A 306 -26.38 -15.73 -21.90
C GLU A 306 -27.31 -16.51 -20.97
N THR A 307 -27.33 -16.19 -19.67
CA THR A 307 -28.11 -16.95 -18.69
C THR A 307 -29.46 -16.33 -18.37
N GLY A 308 -29.65 -15.03 -18.59
CA GLY A 308 -30.84 -14.30 -18.13
C GLY A 308 -30.95 -14.17 -16.60
N THR A 309 -29.90 -14.53 -15.85
CA THR A 309 -29.89 -14.37 -14.39
C THR A 309 -30.14 -12.92 -13.99
N LEU A 310 -30.79 -12.71 -12.84
CA LEU A 310 -31.06 -11.37 -12.31
C LEU A 310 -29.97 -10.87 -11.36
N GLY A 311 -28.95 -11.69 -11.07
CA GLY A 311 -27.87 -11.28 -10.19
C GLY A 311 -26.62 -12.16 -10.29
N VAL A 312 -25.48 -11.51 -10.09
CA VAL A 312 -24.16 -12.13 -9.96
C VAL A 312 -23.58 -11.67 -8.62
N ARG A 313 -23.04 -12.61 -7.84
CA ARG A 313 -22.29 -12.30 -6.62
C ARG A 313 -20.82 -12.15 -6.97
N ARG A 314 -20.14 -11.20 -6.33
CA ARG A 314 -18.72 -10.92 -6.55
C ARG A 314 -17.92 -11.02 -5.26
N SER A 315 -16.79 -11.70 -5.32
CA SER A 315 -15.81 -11.80 -4.24
C SER A 315 -14.43 -11.42 -4.77
N LEU A 316 -13.69 -10.64 -4.00
CA LEU A 316 -12.28 -10.41 -4.30
C LEU A 316 -11.47 -11.60 -3.78
N VAL A 317 -10.62 -12.15 -4.63
CA VAL A 317 -9.77 -13.30 -4.30
C VAL A 317 -8.33 -12.99 -4.65
N GLU A 318 -7.40 -13.57 -3.88
CA GLU A 318 -5.97 -13.52 -4.16
C GLU A 318 -5.58 -14.84 -4.82
N ARG A 319 -4.84 -14.75 -5.93
CA ARG A 319 -4.19 -15.90 -6.56
C ARG A 319 -2.69 -15.72 -6.48
N VAL A 320 -2.01 -16.71 -5.93
CA VAL A 320 -0.56 -16.83 -6.06
C VAL A 320 -0.24 -17.53 -7.38
N ALA A 321 0.35 -16.79 -8.33
CA ALA A 321 0.78 -17.32 -9.62
C ALA A 321 2.29 -17.55 -9.61
N LEU A 322 2.71 -18.81 -9.74
CA LEU A 322 4.14 -19.14 -9.84
C LEU A 322 4.70 -18.70 -11.20
N PRO A 323 5.97 -18.25 -11.26
CA PRO A 323 6.61 -17.91 -12.53
C PRO A 323 6.61 -19.14 -13.43
N ARG A 324 6.21 -18.94 -14.69
CA ARG A 324 6.18 -20.03 -15.68
C ARG A 324 6.78 -19.60 -17.00
N SER A 325 7.53 -20.50 -17.62
CA SER A 325 7.99 -20.35 -19.01
C SER A 325 7.33 -21.40 -19.89
N THR A 326 7.16 -21.10 -21.18
CA THR A 326 6.69 -22.07 -22.15
C THR A 326 7.81 -22.33 -23.14
N THR A 327 8.17 -23.60 -23.30
CA THR A 327 9.19 -24.06 -24.26
C THR A 327 8.55 -25.00 -25.26
N VAL A 328 9.03 -25.04 -26.50
CA VAL A 328 8.57 -26.00 -27.51
C VAL A 328 9.64 -27.07 -27.63
N VAL A 329 9.24 -28.34 -27.54
CA VAL A 329 10.13 -29.50 -27.76
C VAL A 329 9.65 -30.32 -28.93
N ASP A 330 10.58 -30.96 -29.63
CA ASP A 330 10.25 -31.93 -30.67
C ASP A 330 10.04 -33.32 -30.05
N VAL A 331 8.93 -33.96 -30.39
CA VAL A 331 8.68 -35.37 -30.11
C VAL A 331 8.45 -36.09 -31.43
N GLY A 332 9.52 -36.62 -32.01
CA GLY A 332 9.43 -37.44 -33.23
C GLY A 332 8.98 -36.65 -34.46
N GLY A 333 9.41 -35.40 -34.59
CA GLY A 333 9.04 -34.49 -35.68
C GLY A 333 7.81 -33.62 -35.40
N HIS A 334 7.23 -33.70 -34.20
CA HIS A 334 6.05 -32.94 -33.82
C HIS A 334 6.34 -31.96 -32.67
N PRO A 335 6.03 -30.66 -32.83
CA PRO A 335 6.23 -29.67 -31.78
C PRO A 335 5.22 -29.86 -30.65
N VAL A 336 5.71 -29.90 -29.41
CA VAL A 336 4.90 -29.95 -28.20
C VAL A 336 5.33 -28.82 -27.27
N ARG A 337 4.38 -27.93 -26.92
CA ARG A 337 4.62 -26.91 -25.90
C ARG A 337 4.65 -27.57 -24.53
N VAL A 338 5.60 -27.15 -23.69
CA VAL A 338 5.74 -27.57 -22.30
C VAL A 338 5.79 -26.32 -21.43
N LYS A 339 4.77 -26.16 -20.59
CA LYS A 339 4.73 -25.12 -19.54
C LYS A 339 5.58 -25.59 -18.37
N ARG A 340 6.54 -24.78 -17.93
CA ARG A 340 7.46 -25.06 -16.83
C ARG A 340 7.24 -24.09 -15.70
N GLY A 341 7.11 -24.60 -14.48
CA GLY A 341 7.16 -23.82 -13.25
C GLY A 341 8.26 -24.34 -12.32
N PRO A 342 8.40 -23.75 -11.12
CA PRO A 342 9.48 -24.08 -10.18
C PRO A 342 9.51 -25.55 -9.76
N TRP A 343 8.36 -26.23 -9.74
CA TRP A 343 8.22 -27.59 -9.22
C TRP A 343 7.93 -28.64 -10.30
N GLY A 344 8.07 -28.29 -11.58
CA GLY A 344 7.92 -29.25 -12.68
C GLY A 344 7.42 -28.64 -13.99
N GLY A 345 7.18 -29.53 -14.97
CA GLY A 345 6.67 -29.17 -16.28
C GLY A 345 5.39 -29.93 -16.63
N LYS A 346 4.52 -29.30 -17.42
CA LYS A 346 3.31 -29.89 -17.97
C LYS A 346 3.28 -29.65 -19.49
N PRO A 347 3.37 -30.71 -20.31
CA PRO A 347 3.08 -30.63 -21.74
C PRO A 347 1.65 -30.13 -21.98
N GLU A 348 1.49 -29.30 -23.00
CA GLU A 348 0.21 -28.80 -23.48
C GLU A 348 -0.61 -29.97 -24.04
N HIS A 349 -1.88 -30.06 -23.65
CA HIS A 349 -2.67 -31.28 -23.88
C HIS A 349 -2.99 -31.49 -25.36
N ASP A 350 -3.37 -30.42 -26.06
CA ASP A 350 -3.78 -30.47 -27.46
C ASP A 350 -2.57 -30.83 -28.34
N ASP A 351 -1.40 -30.28 -28.04
CA ASP A 351 -0.16 -30.62 -28.74
C ASP A 351 0.23 -32.09 -28.55
N VAL A 352 0.12 -32.62 -27.32
CA VAL A 352 0.39 -34.04 -27.04
C VAL A 352 -0.63 -34.93 -27.74
N ALA A 353 -1.91 -34.56 -27.74
CA ALA A 353 -2.98 -35.33 -28.39
C ALA A 353 -2.78 -35.39 -29.91
N ALA A 354 -2.39 -34.26 -30.54
CA ALA A 354 -2.07 -34.20 -31.96
C ALA A 354 -0.85 -35.06 -32.31
N ALA A 355 0.25 -34.94 -31.55
CA ALA A 355 1.45 -35.74 -31.76
C ALA A 355 1.21 -37.25 -31.50
N ALA A 356 0.42 -37.60 -30.48
CA ALA A 356 0.04 -38.98 -30.20
C ALA A 356 -0.74 -39.62 -31.36
N THR A 357 -1.67 -38.87 -31.93
CA THR A 357 -2.45 -39.31 -33.10
C THR A 357 -1.55 -39.50 -34.31
N ALA A 358 -0.67 -38.54 -34.62
CA ALA A 358 0.22 -38.60 -35.77
C ALA A 358 1.26 -39.74 -35.68
N LEU A 359 1.76 -40.01 -34.47
CA LEU A 359 2.79 -41.03 -34.22
C LEU A 359 2.22 -42.44 -33.96
N GLY A 360 0.90 -42.58 -33.77
CA GLY A 360 0.28 -43.84 -33.37
C GLY A 360 0.70 -44.30 -31.97
N LEU A 361 1.05 -43.37 -31.07
CA LEU A 361 1.54 -43.66 -29.72
C LEU A 361 0.50 -43.28 -28.66
N PRO A 362 0.51 -43.93 -27.48
CA PRO A 362 -0.34 -43.51 -26.36
C PRO A 362 -0.01 -42.08 -25.91
N LEU A 363 -1.04 -41.28 -25.57
CA LEU A 363 -0.92 -39.91 -25.08
C LEU A 363 0.10 -39.79 -23.93
N ARG A 364 0.04 -40.73 -22.96
CA ARG A 364 0.98 -40.79 -21.83
C ARG A 364 2.45 -40.93 -22.26
N THR A 365 2.70 -41.65 -23.35
CA THR A 365 4.05 -41.90 -23.87
C THR A 365 4.60 -40.64 -24.53
N VAL A 366 3.78 -39.94 -25.31
CA VAL A 366 4.16 -38.66 -25.94
C VAL A 366 4.38 -37.58 -24.88
N ALA A 367 3.51 -37.49 -23.87
CA ALA A 367 3.67 -36.56 -22.75
C ALA A 367 4.99 -36.80 -21.99
N ALA A 368 5.32 -38.05 -21.70
CA ALA A 368 6.57 -38.40 -21.02
C ALA A 368 7.80 -38.03 -21.86
N ARG A 369 7.77 -38.27 -23.18
CA ARG A 369 8.84 -37.86 -24.10
C ARG A 369 8.99 -36.35 -24.16
N ALA A 370 7.89 -35.61 -24.26
CA ALA A 370 7.91 -34.15 -24.26
C ALA A 370 8.53 -33.59 -22.97
N LEU A 371 8.16 -34.16 -21.82
CA LEU A 371 8.72 -33.72 -20.54
C LEU A 371 10.22 -34.02 -20.42
N ALA A 372 10.68 -35.19 -20.89
CA ALA A 372 12.08 -35.59 -20.87
C ALA A 372 12.96 -34.80 -21.86
N SER A 373 12.43 -34.46 -23.03
CA SER A 373 13.13 -33.64 -24.04
C SER A 373 13.30 -32.19 -23.60
N ALA A 374 12.54 -31.75 -22.61
CA ALA A 374 12.64 -30.41 -22.07
C ALA A 374 13.71 -30.41 -20.96
N GLN A 375 14.81 -29.67 -21.12
CA GLN A 375 15.86 -29.53 -20.09
C GLN A 375 15.31 -28.86 -18.82
N PRO A 376 15.73 -29.26 -17.59
CA PRO A 376 15.32 -28.60 -16.35
C PRO A 376 15.56 -27.09 -16.41
N ALA A 377 14.63 -26.30 -15.87
CA ALA A 377 14.90 -24.87 -15.67
C ALA A 377 16.03 -24.76 -14.64
N ALA A 378 17.03 -23.91 -14.90
CA ALA A 378 18.11 -23.69 -13.93
C ALA A 378 17.51 -23.27 -12.58
N ASP A 379 17.88 -24.00 -11.53
CA ASP A 379 17.49 -23.69 -10.16
C ASP A 379 18.27 -22.46 -9.69
N PRO A 380 17.63 -21.32 -9.37
CA PRO A 380 18.33 -20.15 -8.82
C PRO A 380 18.87 -20.39 -7.40
N SER A 381 18.49 -21.49 -6.73
CA SER A 381 18.84 -21.79 -5.34
C SER A 381 19.96 -22.82 -5.16
N ALA A 382 20.55 -23.33 -6.25
CA ALA A 382 21.56 -24.39 -6.20
C ALA A 382 23.03 -23.92 -6.28
N GLU A 383 23.33 -22.62 -6.12
CA GLU A 383 24.69 -22.12 -5.91
C GLU A 383 24.88 -21.66 -4.46
N GLY A 384 25.10 -22.62 -3.55
CA GLY A 384 25.51 -22.27 -2.19
C GLY A 384 25.22 -23.33 -1.14
N THR A 385 25.85 -24.50 -1.22
CA THR A 385 26.29 -25.31 -0.06
C THR A 385 26.90 -26.63 -0.57
N ALA A 386 28.06 -26.54 -1.22
CA ALA A 386 28.99 -27.68 -1.24
C ALA A 386 29.82 -27.65 0.05
N ALA A 387 29.22 -28.07 1.17
CA ALA A 387 29.99 -28.39 2.38
C ALA A 387 30.45 -29.83 2.27
N ALA A 388 31.77 -30.01 2.33
CA ALA A 388 32.48 -31.27 2.23
C ALA A 388 31.97 -32.32 3.22
N VAL A 389 31.77 -33.54 2.73
CA VAL A 389 31.62 -34.75 3.54
C VAL A 389 33.02 -35.15 4.02
N PRO A 390 33.31 -35.25 5.33
CA PRO A 390 34.50 -35.93 5.79
C PRO A 390 34.24 -37.44 5.85
N GLU A 391 35.19 -38.21 5.32
CA GLU A 391 35.25 -39.66 5.36
C GLU A 391 35.39 -40.21 6.79
N SER A 392 34.72 -41.36 6.98
CA SER A 392 35.08 -42.50 7.84
C SER A 392 35.18 -42.33 9.36
N VAL A 393 34.34 -43.14 10.02
CA VAL A 393 34.39 -43.60 11.41
C VAL A 393 35.65 -44.46 11.66
N PRO A 394 36.15 -44.48 12.91
CA PRO A 394 36.38 -45.79 13.51
C PRO A 394 35.64 -45.96 14.84
N GLU A 395 35.15 -47.17 15.02
CA GLU A 395 34.47 -47.71 16.19
C GLU A 395 35.33 -47.59 17.46
N SER A 396 34.70 -47.33 18.60
CA SER A 396 34.58 -48.27 19.72
C SER A 396 34.54 -47.60 21.12
N GLU A 397 33.84 -48.32 22.00
CA GLU A 397 33.94 -48.37 23.47
C GLU A 397 33.16 -47.38 24.36
N GLY A 398 32.35 -47.98 25.25
CA GLY A 398 32.19 -47.53 26.64
C GLY A 398 30.83 -46.91 26.98
N LEU A 399 29.82 -47.71 27.35
CA LEU A 399 29.39 -47.95 28.74
C LEU A 399 28.87 -46.72 29.54
N THR A 400 27.56 -46.77 29.84
CA THR A 400 26.89 -46.39 31.12
C THR A 400 27.13 -44.98 31.68
N ARG A 401 26.12 -44.14 31.91
CA ARG A 401 24.90 -44.31 32.72
C ARG A 401 23.85 -43.28 32.33
#